data_AF-A0A3M6QYE2-F1
#
_entry.id   AF-A0A3M6QYE2-F1
#
_cell.length_a   1.000
_cell.length_b   1.000
_cell.length_c   1.000
_cell.angle_alpha   90.00
_cell.angle_beta   90.00
_cell.angle_gamma   90.00
#
_symmetry.space_group_name_H-M   'P 1'
#
loop_
_entity.id
_entity.type
_entity.pdbx_description
1 polymer ?
#
loop_
_entity_poly.entity_id
_entity_poly.type
_entity_poly.pdbx_seq_one_letter_code
_entity_poly.pdbx_strand_id
1 'polypeptide(L)'
;MPSQHSSPQNIYDDPVFHAGYKALRQQDTGLNGALEVPALLAQLPDLCGLAVLDLGCGFGDFARHARTRGAAGVVAVDVSASMLAEARRLRTC
;
A
#
# COMPACT_ATOMS: atom_id res chain seq x y z
N MET A 1 -13.12 17.97 -28.18
CA MET A 1 -11.95 17.07 -28.13
C MET A 1 -12.22 16.05 -27.03
N PRO A 2 -12.48 14.76 -27.33
CA PRO A 2 -12.58 13.78 -26.26
C PRO A 2 -11.18 13.55 -25.69
N SER A 3 -11.01 13.81 -24.40
CA SER A 3 -9.79 13.53 -23.65
C SER A 3 -9.59 12.02 -23.60
N GLN A 4 -8.63 11.52 -24.39
CA GLN A 4 -8.23 10.12 -24.35
C GLN A 4 -7.58 9.83 -22.99
N HIS A 5 -8.38 9.36 -22.04
CA HIS A 5 -7.86 8.75 -20.83
C HIS A 5 -7.42 7.34 -21.21
N SER A 6 -6.11 7.14 -21.32
CA SER A 6 -5.54 5.80 -21.49
C SER A 6 -5.94 4.95 -20.27
N SER A 7 -6.34 3.70 -20.49
CA SER A 7 -6.66 2.77 -19.40
C SER A 7 -5.48 2.73 -18.42
N PRO A 8 -5.72 2.77 -17.10
CA PRO A 8 -4.64 2.77 -16.14
C PRO A 8 -3.80 1.50 -16.29
N GLN A 9 -2.48 1.66 -16.30
CA GLN A 9 -1.53 0.56 -16.45
C GLN A 9 -1.50 -0.27 -15.16
N ASN A 10 -1.88 -1.56 -15.25
CA ASN A 10 -2.00 -2.45 -14.10
C ASN A 10 -1.51 -3.87 -14.42
N ILE A 11 -0.24 -4.16 -14.14
CA ILE A 11 0.34 -5.51 -14.21
C ILE A 11 0.10 -6.31 -12.92
N TYR A 12 -0.29 -5.64 -11.83
CA TYR A 12 -0.41 -6.24 -10.51
C TYR A 12 -1.64 -7.14 -10.36
N ASP A 13 -2.56 -7.10 -11.31
CA ASP A 13 -3.67 -8.06 -11.43
C ASP A 13 -3.37 -9.22 -12.38
N ASP A 14 -2.19 -9.24 -13.05
CA ASP A 14 -1.72 -10.46 -13.72
C ASP A 14 -1.42 -11.53 -12.65
N PRO A 15 -2.01 -12.75 -12.73
CA PRO A 15 -1.87 -13.74 -11.68
C PRO A 15 -0.43 -14.19 -11.41
N VAL A 16 0.40 -14.28 -12.46
CA VAL A 16 1.80 -14.73 -12.35
C VAL A 16 2.62 -13.64 -11.68
N PHE A 17 2.50 -12.40 -12.15
CA PHE A 17 3.18 -11.26 -11.56
C PHE A 17 2.73 -11.05 -10.11
N HIS A 18 1.43 -11.07 -9.85
CA HIS A 18 0.85 -10.90 -8.51
C HIS A 18 1.41 -11.94 -7.53
N ALA A 19 1.43 -13.22 -7.91
CA ALA A 19 1.94 -14.29 -7.06
C ALA A 19 3.43 -14.10 -6.73
N GLY A 20 4.26 -13.79 -7.74
CA GLY A 20 5.69 -13.54 -7.55
C GLY A 20 5.96 -12.30 -6.68
N TYR A 21 5.26 -11.20 -6.96
CA TYR A 21 5.40 -9.96 -6.20
C TYR A 21 4.91 -10.11 -4.75
N LYS A 22 3.80 -10.82 -4.53
CA LYS A 22 3.31 -11.14 -3.18
C LYS A 22 4.34 -11.94 -2.39
N ALA A 23 4.91 -12.99 -2.99
CA ALA A 23 5.94 -13.80 -2.33
C ALA A 23 7.17 -12.95 -1.97
N LEU A 24 7.63 -12.09 -2.89
CA LEU A 24 8.74 -11.17 -2.65
C LEU A 24 8.47 -10.25 -1.45
N ARG A 25 7.27 -9.64 -1.39
CA ARG A 25 6.89 -8.72 -0.30
C ARG A 25 6.69 -9.41 1.05
N GLN A 26 6.20 -10.64 1.07
CA GLN A 26 6.00 -11.39 2.31
C GLN A 26 7.29 -11.92 2.94
N GLN A 27 8.33 -12.07 2.12
CA GLN A 27 9.66 -12.53 2.55
C GLN A 27 10.65 -11.37 2.67
N ASP A 28 10.17 -10.13 2.71
CA ASP A 28 10.99 -8.93 2.53
C ASP A 28 11.97 -8.69 3.70
N THR A 29 13.14 -9.32 3.59
CA THR A 29 14.36 -9.01 4.34
C THR A 29 15.34 -8.19 3.49
N GLY A 30 14.86 -7.59 2.40
CA GLY A 30 15.68 -6.84 1.44
C GLY A 30 15.87 -5.38 1.85
N LEU A 31 16.45 -4.57 0.96
CA LEU A 31 16.69 -3.14 1.19
C LEU A 31 15.39 -2.36 1.46
N ASN A 32 14.26 -2.81 0.89
CA ASN A 32 12.99 -2.14 1.11
C ASN A 32 12.55 -2.25 2.59
N GLY A 33 12.44 -3.47 3.12
CA GLY A 33 12.10 -3.68 4.53
C GLY A 33 13.17 -3.18 5.51
N ALA A 34 14.46 -3.31 5.17
CA ALA A 34 15.56 -2.98 6.07
C ALA A 34 15.95 -1.49 6.09
N LEU A 35 15.78 -0.76 4.97
CA LEU A 35 16.24 0.62 4.84
C LEU A 35 15.14 1.57 4.35
N GLU A 36 14.48 1.27 3.24
CA GLU A 36 13.56 2.21 2.58
C GLU A 36 12.34 2.53 3.46
N VAL A 37 11.66 1.49 3.96
CA VAL A 37 10.48 1.66 4.81
C VAL A 37 10.84 2.37 6.12
N PRO A 38 11.86 1.96 6.89
CA PRO A 38 12.29 2.70 8.07
C PRO A 38 12.64 4.17 7.79
N ALA A 39 13.38 4.44 6.71
CA ALA A 39 13.76 5.79 6.34
C ALA A 39 12.54 6.64 5.99
N LEU A 40 11.59 6.11 5.22
CA LEU A 40 10.33 6.77 4.88
C LEU A 40 9.53 7.10 6.14
N LEU A 41 9.33 6.10 7.02
CA LEU A 41 8.55 6.28 8.25
C LEU A 41 9.19 7.31 9.19
N ALA A 42 10.51 7.41 9.21
CA ALA A 42 11.23 8.39 10.02
C ALA A 42 11.05 9.85 9.55
N GLN A 43 10.61 10.08 8.31
CA GLN A 43 10.31 11.42 7.78
C GLN A 43 8.88 11.88 8.05
N LEU A 44 8.01 11.00 8.56
CA LEU A 44 6.62 11.34 8.81
C LEU A 44 6.48 12.21 10.06
N PRO A 45 5.50 13.12 10.08
CA PRO A 45 5.07 13.76 11.32
C PRO A 45 4.44 12.72 12.26
N ASP A 46 4.15 13.14 13.50
CA ASP A 46 3.23 12.37 14.33
C ASP A 46 1.87 12.26 13.60
N LEU A 47 1.37 11.03 13.49
CA LEU A 47 0.14 10.73 12.76
C LEU A 47 -1.09 10.76 13.66
N CYS A 48 -0.91 10.89 14.99
CA CYS A 48 -2.00 10.90 15.94
C CYS A 48 -3.04 11.97 15.61
N GLY A 49 -4.30 11.57 15.46
CA GLY A 49 -5.41 12.48 15.14
C GLY A 49 -5.47 12.98 13.69
N LEU A 50 -4.51 12.60 12.82
CA LEU A 50 -4.49 13.06 11.44
C LEU A 50 -5.37 12.21 10.52
N ALA A 51 -5.89 12.84 9.46
CA ALA A 51 -6.48 12.14 8.33
C ALA A 51 -5.41 11.86 7.27
N VAL A 52 -5.27 10.59 6.86
CA VAL A 52 -4.21 10.13 5.97
C VAL A 52 -4.78 9.62 4.65
N LEU A 53 -4.13 9.96 3.55
CA LEU A 53 -4.39 9.42 2.21
C LEU A 53 -3.17 8.62 1.75
N ASP A 54 -3.36 7.32 1.51
CA ASP A 54 -2.34 6.39 1.03
C ASP A 54 -2.60 6.06 -0.45
N LEU A 55 -1.74 6.58 -1.33
CA LEU A 55 -1.86 6.48 -2.79
C LEU A 55 -0.94 5.37 -3.31
N GLY A 56 -1.52 4.31 -3.86
CA GLY A 56 -0.78 3.10 -4.23
C GLY A 56 -0.52 2.22 -3.00
N CYS A 57 -1.59 1.94 -2.25
CA CYS A 57 -1.46 1.33 -0.93
C CYS A 57 -1.00 -0.14 -0.96
N GLY A 58 -1.03 -0.80 -2.12
CA GLY A 58 -0.67 -2.20 -2.29
C GLY A 58 -1.44 -3.10 -1.32
N PHE A 59 -0.71 -3.90 -0.53
CA PHE A 59 -1.27 -4.77 0.51
C PHE A 59 -1.71 -4.04 1.79
N GLY A 60 -1.68 -2.70 1.82
CA GLY A 60 -2.19 -1.87 2.90
C GLY A 60 -1.27 -1.75 4.12
N ASP A 61 0.02 -2.02 3.98
CA ASP A 61 1.00 -1.98 5.08
C ASP A 61 1.08 -0.59 5.72
N PHE A 62 1.23 0.45 4.89
CA PHE A 62 1.30 1.82 5.37
C PHE A 62 -0.01 2.27 6.02
N ALA A 63 -1.15 1.96 5.39
CA ALA A 63 -2.45 2.26 5.97
C ALA A 63 -2.64 1.62 7.37
N ARG A 64 -2.16 0.38 7.57
CA ARG A 64 -2.15 -0.24 8.89
C ARG A 64 -1.20 0.48 9.85
N HIS A 65 0.01 0.81 9.41
CA HIS A 65 0.96 1.57 10.22
C HIS A 65 0.38 2.92 10.68
N ALA A 66 -0.20 3.71 9.77
CA ALA A 66 -0.83 4.98 10.11
C ALA A 66 -1.93 4.82 11.17
N ARG A 67 -2.76 3.76 11.06
CA ARG A 67 -3.77 3.43 12.08
C ARG A 67 -3.13 3.05 13.42
N THR A 68 -2.06 2.25 13.45
CA THR A 68 -1.40 1.88 14.72
C THR A 68 -0.69 3.06 15.38
N ARG A 69 -0.36 4.11 14.60
CA ARG A 69 0.18 5.39 15.08
C ARG A 69 -0.89 6.41 15.50
N GLY A 70 -2.17 6.02 15.50
CA GLY A 70 -3.25 6.86 16.02
C GLY A 70 -3.90 7.81 15.02
N ALA A 71 -3.71 7.60 13.72
CA ALA A 71 -4.43 8.38 12.70
C ALA A 71 -5.96 8.32 12.93
N ALA A 72 -6.62 9.47 12.83
CA ALA A 72 -8.08 9.58 12.99
C ALA A 72 -8.83 8.85 11.88
N GLY A 73 -8.23 8.77 10.69
CA GLY A 73 -8.77 8.02 9.57
C GLY A 73 -7.72 7.83 8.47
N VAL A 74 -7.85 6.72 7.73
CA VAL A 74 -6.98 6.44 6.58
C VAL A 74 -7.84 6.05 5.39
N VAL A 75 -7.68 6.77 4.29
CA VAL A 75 -8.19 6.39 2.98
C VAL A 75 -7.02 5.81 2.19
N ALA A 76 -7.13 4.56 1.79
CA ALA A 76 -6.10 3.85 1.05
C ALA A 76 -6.64 3.43 -0.31
N VAL A 77 -5.93 3.77 -1.37
CA VAL A 77 -6.35 3.53 -2.76
C VAL A 77 -5.24 2.82 -3.53
N ASP A 78 -5.64 1.89 -4.38
CA ASP A 78 -4.77 1.22 -5.33
C ASP A 78 -5.56 0.92 -6.60
N VAL A 79 -4.88 0.83 -7.73
CA VAL A 79 -5.49 0.46 -9.01
C VAL A 79 -5.74 -1.05 -9.09
N SER A 80 -4.93 -1.86 -8.39
CA SER A 80 -5.02 -3.32 -8.44
C SER A 80 -6.12 -3.84 -7.54
N ALA A 81 -7.07 -4.54 -8.15
CA ALA A 81 -8.14 -5.21 -7.42
C ALA A 81 -7.59 -6.34 -6.53
N SER A 82 -6.55 -7.04 -6.99
CA SER A 82 -5.90 -8.13 -6.25
C SER A 82 -5.17 -7.62 -5.02
N MET A 83 -4.44 -6.51 -5.14
CA MET A 83 -3.79 -5.83 -4.02
C MET A 83 -4.82 -5.39 -2.97
N LEU A 84 -5.90 -4.72 -3.40
CA LEU A 84 -6.97 -4.29 -2.50
C LEU A 84 -7.70 -5.47 -1.84
N ALA A 85 -7.91 -6.57 -2.56
CA ALA A 85 -8.51 -7.77 -2.00
C ALA A 85 -7.65 -8.34 -0.86
N GLU A 86 -6.34 -8.43 -1.06
CA GLU A 86 -5.41 -8.87 -0.02
C GLU A 86 -5.33 -7.88 1.14
N ALA A 87 -5.26 -6.57 0.86
CA ALA A 87 -5.26 -5.53 1.89
C ALA A 87 -6.51 -5.61 2.78
N ARG A 88 -7.68 -5.91 2.19
CA ARG A 88 -8.93 -6.14 2.93
C ARG A 88 -8.90 -7.44 3.72
N ARG A 89 -8.26 -8.50 3.22
CA ARG A 89 -8.09 -9.77 3.94
C ARG A 89 -7.20 -9.60 5.19
N LEU A 90 -6.18 -8.75 5.09
CA LEU A 90 -5.25 -8.42 6.17
C LEU A 90 -5.78 -7.34 7.14
N ARG A 91 -7.07 -6.97 7.06
CA ARG A 91 -7.71 -5.95 7.91
C ARG A 91 -7.83 -6.33 9.40
N THR A 92 -7.32 -7.47 9.81
CA THR A 92 -7.49 -7.97 11.18
C THR A 92 -7.04 -6.93 12.20
N CYS A 93 -7.98 -6.67 13.10
CA CYS A 93 -7.94 -5.77 14.24
C CYS A 93 -6.83 -6.13 15.22
#